data_AF-A0A6H0WEV4-F1
#
_entry.id   AF-A0A6H0WEV4-F1
#
_cell.length_a   1.000
_cell.length_b   1.000
_cell.length_c   1.000
_cell.angle_alpha   90.00
_cell.angle_beta   90.00
_cell.angle_gamma   90.00
#
_symmetry.space_group_name_H-M   'P 1'
#
loop_
_entity.id
_entity.type
_entity.pdbx_description
1 polymer ?
#
loop_
_entity_poly.entity_id
_entity_poly.type
_entity_poly.pdbx_seq_one_letter_code
_entity_poly.pdbx_strand_id
1 'polypeptide(L)'
;MEKARISIRQLFVMIIICELGSSLLITPGTMAGRDAWIAVLLGCAAGLFLFCLYQGIYQCYPESSPKEYMDDMLGTKLSWLFSFLYILYFAYIAARVLRDFGEMLLTFAYHDTPIIIVNAMLMVVSVYTVRKGIEVLARSAELLFGAMYLLGAIGLVLIIVSGSMDPQHLKPVLADGIYPVIHSVFTQTMYIPFGEVVLFVMIFPNLNDRKNVKKVGLIAITLSGLIVALTVAINISVLDVDLTLRSQFPLLSTIQTIKVEEFLDRLDVFFMLALIIGGFFKVSLYLYATVVGASTLFKEKNPSQLAYPMGLGILILSITIASNFSEHLNEGLKVVPLYIHLPFQVLFPLFLFILAVWKKKRREKAKGPGTKQQ
;
A
#
# COMPACT_ATOMS: atom_id res chain seq x y z
N MET A 1 9.36 -10.54 22.10
CA MET A 1 7.99 -10.00 22.00
C MET A 1 7.04 -11.15 22.26
N GLU A 2 5.99 -10.96 23.06
CA GLU A 2 4.87 -11.91 23.11
C GLU A 2 4.42 -12.24 21.69
N LYS A 3 3.88 -13.45 21.45
CA LYS A 3 3.30 -13.80 20.15
C LYS A 3 2.11 -12.87 19.91
N ALA A 4 2.34 -11.68 19.34
CA ALA A 4 1.30 -10.74 18.98
C ALA A 4 0.34 -11.41 18.00
N ARG A 5 -0.95 -11.29 18.27
CA ARG A 5 -2.02 -12.10 17.69
C ARG A 5 -3.01 -11.23 16.95
N ILE A 6 -2.95 -11.24 15.63
CA ILE A 6 -3.85 -10.48 14.75
C ILE A 6 -4.95 -11.40 14.23
N SER A 7 -6.19 -10.90 14.21
CA SER A 7 -7.32 -11.63 13.64
C SER A 7 -7.35 -11.54 12.11
N ILE A 8 -8.03 -12.48 11.46
CA ILE A 8 -8.19 -12.44 10.00
C ILE A 8 -8.96 -11.20 9.52
N ARG A 9 -9.90 -10.70 10.34
CA ARG A 9 -10.65 -9.45 10.08
C ARG A 9 -9.74 -8.23 10.13
N GLN A 10 -8.79 -8.20 11.06
CA GLN A 10 -7.80 -7.12 11.13
C GLN A 10 -6.85 -7.14 9.95
N LEU A 11 -6.44 -8.33 9.47
CA LEU A 11 -5.68 -8.45 8.23
C LEU A 11 -6.45 -7.87 7.04
N PHE A 12 -7.74 -8.23 6.89
CA PHE A 12 -8.61 -7.69 5.85
C PHE A 12 -8.61 -6.16 5.84
N VAL A 13 -8.85 -5.55 7.01
CA VAL A 13 -8.88 -4.09 7.15
C VAL A 13 -7.53 -3.46 6.83
N MET A 14 -6.43 -4.01 7.35
CA MET A 14 -5.10 -3.46 7.09
C MET A 14 -4.73 -3.50 5.61
N ILE A 15 -5.07 -4.58 4.88
CA ILE A 15 -4.83 -4.67 3.43
C ILE A 15 -5.62 -3.57 2.71
N ILE A 16 -6.92 -3.44 2.98
CA ILE A 16 -7.76 -2.43 2.33
C ILE A 16 -7.24 -1.02 2.62
N ILE A 17 -7.00 -0.67 3.88
CA ILE A 17 -6.53 0.68 4.23
C ILE A 17 -5.17 0.96 3.58
N CYS A 18 -4.27 -0.03 3.55
CA CYS A 18 -2.96 0.13 2.92
C CYS A 18 -3.06 0.41 1.42
N GLU A 19 -3.93 -0.31 0.70
CA GLU A 19 -4.12 -0.07 -0.73
C GLU A 19 -4.86 1.23 -1.00
N LEU A 20 -5.91 1.54 -0.24
CA LEU A 20 -6.67 2.78 -0.40
C LEU A 20 -5.84 4.03 -0.06
N GLY A 21 -4.91 3.94 0.91
CA GLY A 21 -4.16 5.08 1.45
C GLY A 21 -3.64 6.04 0.39
N SER A 22 -2.58 5.68 -0.33
CA SER A 22 -2.01 6.57 -1.36
C SER A 22 -2.74 6.51 -2.70
N SER A 23 -3.49 5.45 -3.00
CA SER A 23 -4.16 5.31 -4.32
C SER A 23 -5.46 6.08 -4.46
N LEU A 24 -6.10 6.47 -3.35
CA LEU A 24 -7.17 7.47 -3.38
C LEU A 24 -6.63 8.89 -3.49
N LEU A 25 -5.42 9.12 -2.97
CA LEU A 25 -4.77 10.42 -2.99
C LEU A 25 -4.16 10.75 -4.37
N ILE A 26 -3.35 9.83 -4.89
CA ILE A 26 -2.67 9.92 -6.19
C ILE A 26 -3.31 8.90 -7.11
N THR A 27 -3.82 9.37 -8.25
CA THR A 27 -4.53 8.52 -9.20
C THR A 27 -3.56 7.53 -9.86
N PRO A 28 -3.74 6.21 -9.67
CA PRO A 28 -2.99 5.22 -10.42
C PRO A 28 -3.53 5.12 -11.85
N GLY A 29 -2.69 4.70 -12.78
CA GLY A 29 -3.14 4.39 -14.14
C GLY A 29 -3.17 5.58 -15.10
N THR A 30 -2.55 6.72 -14.73
CA THR A 30 -2.60 7.98 -15.51
C THR A 30 -2.12 7.82 -16.95
N MET A 31 -1.23 6.87 -17.23
CA MET A 31 -0.74 6.60 -18.60
C MET A 31 -1.81 6.03 -19.54
N ALA A 32 -2.90 5.48 -19.00
CA ALA A 32 -4.04 5.01 -19.78
C ALA A 32 -5.09 6.11 -20.03
N GLY A 33 -4.83 7.35 -19.58
CA GLY A 33 -5.72 8.48 -19.77
C GLY A 33 -7.13 8.19 -19.27
N ARG A 34 -8.12 8.25 -20.18
CA ARG A 34 -9.53 7.99 -19.88
C ARG A 34 -9.79 6.56 -19.40
N ASP A 35 -8.99 5.60 -19.86
CA ASP A 35 -9.13 4.18 -19.54
C ASP A 35 -8.32 3.79 -18.28
N ALA A 36 -7.86 4.76 -17.49
CA ALA A 36 -7.14 4.53 -16.23
C ALA A 36 -7.89 3.60 -15.27
N TRP A 37 -9.22 3.71 -15.18
CA TRP A 37 -10.03 2.81 -14.35
C TRP A 37 -9.95 1.35 -14.80
N ILE A 38 -9.81 1.07 -16.11
CA ILE A 38 -9.58 -0.28 -16.64
C ILE A 38 -8.16 -0.73 -16.30
N ALA A 39 -7.17 0.15 -16.42
CA ALA A 39 -5.79 -0.15 -16.03
C ALA A 39 -5.68 -0.50 -14.53
N VAL A 40 -6.48 0.13 -13.67
CA VAL A 40 -6.58 -0.24 -12.25
C VAL A 40 -7.16 -1.64 -12.07
N LEU A 41 -8.24 -1.99 -12.77
CA LEU A 41 -8.84 -3.34 -12.67
C LEU A 41 -7.87 -4.43 -13.15
N LEU A 42 -7.15 -4.19 -14.24
CA LEU A 42 -6.13 -5.13 -14.73
C LEU A 42 -4.91 -5.18 -13.81
N GLY A 43 -4.51 -4.05 -13.24
CA GLY A 43 -3.49 -3.98 -12.18
C GLY A 43 -3.88 -4.79 -10.95
N CYS A 44 -5.15 -4.72 -10.54
CA CYS A 44 -5.69 -5.51 -9.44
C CYS A 44 -5.57 -7.01 -9.74
N ALA A 45 -5.88 -7.45 -10.96
CA ALA A 45 -5.70 -8.84 -11.35
C ALA A 45 -4.23 -9.29 -11.25
N ALA A 46 -3.27 -8.45 -11.68
CA ALA A 46 -1.85 -8.71 -11.50
C ALA A 46 -1.43 -8.74 -10.02
N GLY A 47 -2.00 -7.85 -9.19
CA GLY A 47 -1.85 -7.83 -7.75
C GLY A 47 -2.33 -9.09 -7.04
N LEU A 48 -3.49 -9.63 -7.44
CA LEU A 48 -4.00 -10.90 -6.92
C LEU A 48 -3.04 -12.06 -7.22
N PHE A 49 -2.39 -12.04 -8.38
CA PHE A 49 -1.34 -13.00 -8.72
C PHE A 49 -0.12 -12.84 -7.81
N LEU A 50 0.38 -11.61 -7.61
CA LEU A 50 1.48 -11.33 -6.68
C LEU A 50 1.15 -11.73 -5.25
N PHE A 51 -0.07 -11.47 -4.79
CA PHE A 51 -0.50 -11.91 -3.46
C PHE A 51 -0.51 -13.44 -3.32
N CYS A 52 -0.99 -14.16 -4.34
CA CYS A 52 -0.91 -15.62 -4.37
C CYS A 52 0.54 -16.12 -4.33
N LEU A 53 1.46 -15.42 -4.98
CA LEU A 53 2.89 -15.72 -4.95
C LEU A 53 3.45 -15.60 -3.53
N TYR A 54 3.22 -14.46 -2.87
CA TYR A 54 3.70 -14.20 -1.50
C TYR A 54 3.09 -15.19 -0.50
N GLN A 55 1.79 -15.44 -0.62
CA GLN A 55 1.06 -16.39 0.21
C GLN A 55 1.55 -17.83 -0.02
N GLY A 56 1.93 -18.19 -1.25
CA GLY A 56 2.54 -19.47 -1.57
C GLY A 56 3.90 -19.68 -0.91
N ILE A 57 4.75 -18.64 -0.87
CA ILE A 57 6.03 -18.67 -0.13
C ILE A 57 5.75 -18.92 1.36
N TYR A 58 4.82 -18.16 1.93
CA TYR A 58 4.44 -18.29 3.34
C TYR A 58 3.92 -19.68 3.69
N GLN A 59 3.13 -20.33 2.83
CA GLN A 59 2.67 -21.70 3.02
C GLN A 59 3.79 -22.74 3.04
N CYS A 60 4.93 -22.47 2.38
CA CYS A 60 6.09 -23.34 2.44
C CYS A 60 6.86 -23.21 3.78
N TYR A 61 6.73 -22.07 4.47
CA TYR A 61 7.44 -21.73 5.71
C TYR A 61 6.53 -21.02 6.73
N PRO A 62 5.44 -21.67 7.21
CA PRO A 62 4.40 -20.99 7.96
C PRO A 62 4.85 -20.50 9.35
N GLU A 63 5.83 -21.16 9.96
CA GLU A 63 6.35 -20.84 11.31
C GLU A 63 7.60 -19.95 11.29
N SER A 64 8.16 -19.68 10.11
CA SER A 64 9.45 -18.97 10.01
C SER A 64 9.25 -17.50 9.73
N SER A 65 10.13 -16.67 10.32
CA SER A 65 10.22 -15.26 9.92
C SER A 65 10.73 -15.12 8.48
N PRO A 66 10.51 -13.97 7.82
CA PRO A 66 11.05 -13.71 6.49
C PRO A 66 12.55 -13.92 6.35
N LYS A 67 13.30 -13.51 7.37
CA LYS A 67 14.75 -13.74 7.43
C LYS A 67 15.10 -15.22 7.50
N GLU A 68 14.39 -16.00 8.32
CA GLU A 68 14.66 -17.41 8.54
C GLU A 68 14.40 -18.27 7.30
N TYR A 69 13.28 -18.07 6.61
CA TYR A 69 13.05 -18.83 5.38
C TYR A 69 14.02 -18.42 4.28
N MET A 70 14.45 -17.15 4.24
CA MET A 70 15.49 -16.71 3.31
C MET A 70 16.84 -17.32 3.67
N ASP A 71 17.16 -17.48 4.96
CA ASP A 71 18.38 -18.16 5.43
C ASP A 71 18.40 -19.62 5.00
N ASP A 72 17.27 -20.31 5.13
CA ASP A 72 17.16 -21.66 4.59
C ASP A 72 17.39 -21.63 3.08
N MET A 73 16.66 -20.82 2.32
CA MET A 73 16.69 -20.84 0.85
C MET A 73 18.03 -20.43 0.23
N LEU A 74 18.64 -19.35 0.73
CA LEU A 74 19.76 -18.64 0.10
C LEU A 74 21.06 -18.76 0.89
N GLY A 75 21.01 -19.22 2.13
CA GLY A 75 22.13 -19.17 3.07
C GLY A 75 22.28 -17.81 3.74
N THR A 76 23.02 -17.78 4.86
CA THR A 76 23.05 -16.64 5.79
C THR A 76 23.55 -15.32 5.17
N LYS A 77 24.59 -15.39 4.34
CA LYS A 77 25.21 -14.19 3.75
C LYS A 77 24.27 -13.49 2.77
N LEU A 78 23.69 -14.26 1.85
CA LEU A 78 22.84 -13.71 0.80
C LEU A 78 21.48 -13.27 1.36
N SER A 79 20.92 -14.05 2.30
CA SER A 79 19.72 -13.66 3.05
C SER A 79 19.91 -12.36 3.84
N TRP A 80 21.09 -12.15 4.45
CA TRP A 80 21.40 -10.89 5.13
C TRP A 80 21.35 -9.70 4.19
N LEU A 81 22.02 -9.79 3.02
CA LEU A 81 22.03 -8.72 2.01
C LEU A 81 20.61 -8.38 1.56
N PHE A 82 19.83 -9.38 1.13
CA PHE A 82 18.48 -9.12 0.64
C PHE A 82 17.53 -8.62 1.73
N SER A 83 17.65 -9.12 2.96
CA SER A 83 16.85 -8.62 4.08
C SER A 83 17.17 -7.16 4.39
N PHE A 84 18.44 -6.78 4.33
CA PHE A 84 18.85 -5.37 4.46
C PHE A 84 18.26 -4.50 3.37
N LEU A 85 18.28 -4.95 2.11
CA LEU A 85 17.68 -4.24 1.00
C LEU A 85 16.15 -4.09 1.14
N TYR A 86 15.44 -5.10 1.65
CA TYR A 86 14.01 -4.98 1.94
C TYR A 86 13.70 -3.97 3.05
N ILE A 87 14.55 -3.89 4.09
CA ILE A 87 14.39 -2.87 5.14
C ILE A 87 14.52 -1.48 4.55
N LEU A 88 15.54 -1.24 3.70
CA LEU A 88 15.70 0.02 2.99
C LEU A 88 14.52 0.32 2.08
N TYR A 89 14.03 -0.68 1.34
CA TYR A 89 12.85 -0.56 0.49
C TYR A 89 11.61 -0.15 1.30
N PHE A 90 11.32 -0.81 2.43
CA PHE A 90 10.18 -0.45 3.28
C PHE A 90 10.32 0.96 3.87
N ALA A 91 11.51 1.35 4.32
CA ALA A 91 11.78 2.69 4.83
C ALA A 91 11.60 3.75 3.72
N TYR A 92 12.09 3.45 2.51
CA TYR A 92 11.94 4.31 1.34
C TYR A 92 10.47 4.53 0.99
N ILE A 93 9.66 3.46 0.92
CA ILE A 93 8.22 3.61 0.64
C ILE A 93 7.49 4.32 1.77
N ALA A 94 7.84 4.08 3.04
CA ALA A 94 7.29 4.86 4.15
C ALA A 94 7.55 6.36 3.99
N ALA A 95 8.76 6.73 3.57
CA ALA A 95 9.16 8.13 3.36
C ALA A 95 8.43 8.77 2.18
N ARG A 96 8.24 8.01 1.10
CA ARG A 96 7.49 8.45 -0.09
C ARG A 96 6.02 8.74 0.27
N VAL A 97 5.37 7.80 0.95
CA VAL A 97 3.98 7.96 1.40
C VAL A 97 3.87 9.12 2.39
N LEU A 98 4.80 9.24 3.34
CA LEU A 98 4.84 10.38 4.26
C LEU A 98 4.92 11.72 3.52
N ARG A 99 5.74 11.79 2.46
CA ARG A 99 5.85 12.97 1.61
C ARG A 99 4.55 13.27 0.85
N ASP A 100 3.87 12.26 0.32
CA ASP A 100 2.58 12.44 -0.38
C ASP A 100 1.54 13.13 0.51
N PHE A 101 1.38 12.65 1.75
CA PHE A 101 0.40 13.19 2.69
C PHE A 101 0.81 14.54 3.27
N GLY A 102 2.11 14.78 3.45
CA GLY A 102 2.64 16.10 3.82
C GLY A 102 2.28 17.17 2.79
N GLU A 103 2.52 16.86 1.51
CA GLU A 103 2.26 17.78 0.40
C GLU A 103 0.77 18.05 0.21
N MET A 104 -0.08 17.01 0.36
CA MET A 104 -1.53 17.20 0.39
C MET A 104 -1.95 18.19 1.48
N LEU A 105 -1.43 18.01 2.70
CA LEU A 105 -1.76 18.85 3.83
C LEU A 105 -1.30 20.30 3.66
N LEU A 106 -0.11 20.53 3.09
CA LEU A 106 0.35 21.88 2.75
C LEU A 106 -0.51 22.53 1.68
N THR A 107 -0.93 21.75 0.67
CA THR A 107 -1.70 22.25 -0.48
C THR A 107 -3.13 22.65 -0.11
N PHE A 108 -3.75 22.01 0.87
CA PHE A 108 -5.16 22.26 1.19
C PHE A 108 -5.43 22.85 2.59
N ALA A 109 -4.53 22.68 3.55
CA ALA A 109 -4.78 23.06 4.94
C ALA A 109 -3.71 23.98 5.56
N TYR A 110 -2.42 23.75 5.28
CA TYR A 110 -1.32 24.33 6.05
C TYR A 110 -0.26 25.03 5.17
N HIS A 111 -0.69 25.90 4.26
CA HIS A 111 0.17 26.58 3.27
C HIS A 111 1.44 27.23 3.84
N ASP A 112 1.37 27.83 5.03
CA ASP A 112 2.51 28.54 5.64
C ASP A 112 3.38 27.66 6.55
N THR A 113 3.06 26.37 6.67
CA THR A 113 3.78 25.46 7.57
C THR A 113 4.92 24.74 6.83
N PRO A 114 6.15 24.69 7.38
CA PRO A 114 7.20 23.86 6.82
C PRO A 114 6.82 22.37 6.78
N ILE A 115 7.08 21.70 5.65
CA ILE A 115 6.70 20.28 5.45
C ILE A 115 7.27 19.34 6.53
N ILE A 116 8.45 19.64 7.06
CA ILE A 116 9.07 18.88 8.14
C ILE A 116 8.17 18.80 9.38
N ILE A 117 7.43 19.87 9.70
CA ILE A 117 6.55 19.91 10.87
C ILE A 117 5.34 18.99 10.64
N VAL A 118 4.71 19.09 9.46
CA VAL A 118 3.57 18.26 9.09
C VAL A 118 3.95 16.78 9.07
N ASN A 119 5.07 16.44 8.43
CA ASN A 119 5.57 15.07 8.37
C ASN A 119 5.98 14.55 9.76
N ALA A 120 6.59 15.40 10.60
CA ALA A 120 6.96 15.04 11.96
C ALA A 120 5.74 14.70 12.81
N MET A 121 4.64 15.45 12.69
CA MET A 121 3.41 15.14 13.42
C MET A 121 2.87 13.75 13.07
N LEU A 122 2.77 13.42 11.78
CA LEU A 122 2.33 12.10 11.34
C LEU A 122 3.31 11.01 11.81
N MET A 123 4.61 11.25 11.69
CA MET A 123 5.64 10.31 12.10
C MET A 123 5.65 10.06 13.61
N VAL A 124 5.42 11.07 14.45
CA VAL A 124 5.35 10.90 15.92
C VAL A 124 4.23 9.93 16.29
N VAL A 125 3.05 10.07 15.68
CA VAL A 125 1.91 9.17 15.92
C VAL A 125 2.19 7.77 15.37
N SER A 126 2.82 7.66 14.20
CA SER A 126 3.25 6.38 13.62
C SER A 126 4.27 5.65 14.49
N VAL A 127 5.31 6.35 14.96
CA VAL A 127 6.31 5.81 15.88
C VAL A 127 5.65 5.34 17.16
N TYR A 128 4.82 6.17 17.78
CA TYR A 128 4.10 5.81 19.01
C TYR A 128 3.28 4.52 18.81
N THR A 129 2.55 4.41 17.71
CA THR A 129 1.69 3.26 17.41
C THR A 129 2.52 2.00 17.17
N VAL A 130 3.58 2.07 16.36
CA VAL A 130 4.47 0.94 16.09
C VAL A 130 5.19 0.46 17.35
N ARG A 131 5.56 1.39 18.25
CA ARG A 131 6.15 1.05 19.57
C ARG A 131 5.21 0.21 20.44
N LYS A 132 3.90 0.47 20.35
CA LYS A 132 2.87 -0.30 21.06
C LYS A 132 2.59 -1.67 20.43
N GLY A 133 3.13 -1.93 19.24
CA GLY A 133 3.09 -3.22 18.57
C GLY A 133 1.93 -3.38 17.59
N ILE A 134 1.98 -4.49 16.84
CA ILE A 134 1.08 -4.73 15.71
C ILE A 134 -0.39 -4.88 16.10
N GLU A 135 -0.68 -5.34 17.32
CA GLU A 135 -2.07 -5.44 17.80
C GLU A 135 -2.72 -4.07 17.96
N VAL A 136 -1.97 -3.08 18.46
CA VAL A 136 -2.48 -1.71 18.61
C VAL A 136 -2.69 -1.08 17.23
N LEU A 137 -1.77 -1.30 16.29
CA LEU A 137 -1.92 -0.87 14.91
C LEU A 137 -3.18 -1.49 14.27
N ALA A 138 -3.35 -2.81 14.40
CA ALA A 138 -4.48 -3.55 13.84
C ALA A 138 -5.84 -3.15 14.44
N ARG A 139 -5.94 -3.00 15.76
CA ARG A 139 -7.18 -2.57 16.43
C ARG A 139 -7.54 -1.13 16.08
N SER A 140 -6.53 -0.25 15.98
CA SER A 140 -6.75 1.14 15.56
C SER A 140 -7.21 1.21 14.11
N ALA A 141 -6.61 0.39 13.23
CA ALA A 141 -7.02 0.28 11.82
C ALA A 141 -8.49 -0.14 11.71
N GLU A 142 -8.87 -1.16 12.47
CA GLU A 142 -10.25 -1.64 12.53
C GLU A 142 -11.24 -0.57 13.01
N LEU A 143 -10.90 0.18 14.06
CA LEU A 143 -11.75 1.26 14.57
C LEU A 143 -11.94 2.38 13.54
N LEU A 144 -10.85 2.86 12.95
CA LEU A 144 -10.86 3.99 12.02
C LEU A 144 -11.32 3.61 10.61
N PHE A 145 -11.30 2.31 10.26
CA PHE A 145 -11.85 1.80 9.02
C PHE A 145 -13.34 2.14 8.86
N GLY A 146 -14.12 2.02 9.93
CA GLY A 146 -15.54 2.36 9.91
C GLY A 146 -15.78 3.83 9.55
N ALA A 147 -14.96 4.73 10.11
CA ALA A 147 -15.03 6.16 9.80
C ALA A 147 -14.61 6.45 8.35
N MET A 148 -13.50 5.86 7.88
CA MET A 148 -13.07 6.00 6.48
C MET A 148 -14.13 5.50 5.50
N TYR A 149 -14.72 4.34 5.77
CA TYR A 149 -15.76 3.75 4.92
C TYR A 149 -17.02 4.61 4.90
N LEU A 150 -17.47 5.09 6.06
CA LEU A 150 -18.62 5.97 6.17
C LEU A 150 -18.42 7.28 5.38
N LEU A 151 -17.25 7.92 5.56
CA LEU A 151 -16.92 9.15 4.84
C LEU A 151 -16.83 8.92 3.32
N GLY A 152 -16.21 7.82 2.89
CA GLY A 152 -16.16 7.44 1.48
C GLY A 152 -17.56 7.20 0.88
N ALA A 153 -18.43 6.49 1.60
CA ALA A 153 -19.81 6.24 1.17
C ALA A 153 -20.62 7.54 1.09
N ILE A 154 -20.49 8.44 2.07
CA ILE A 154 -21.11 9.77 2.04
C ILE A 154 -20.60 10.57 0.85
N GLY A 155 -19.30 10.57 0.58
CA GLY A 155 -18.74 11.27 -0.59
C GLY A 155 -19.28 10.75 -1.90
N LEU A 156 -19.38 9.44 -2.06
CA LEU A 156 -19.99 8.85 -3.25
C LEU A 156 -21.44 9.34 -3.44
N VAL A 157 -22.25 9.32 -2.39
CA VAL A 157 -23.64 9.80 -2.44
C VAL A 157 -23.69 11.29 -2.79
N LEU A 158 -22.86 12.13 -2.15
CA LEU A 158 -22.83 13.57 -2.39
C LEU A 158 -22.44 13.90 -3.84
N ILE A 159 -21.45 13.20 -4.40
CA ILE A 159 -21.06 13.38 -5.80
C ILE A 159 -22.22 13.05 -6.73
N ILE A 160 -22.90 11.91 -6.51
CA ILE A 160 -24.04 11.49 -7.33
C ILE A 160 -25.19 12.53 -7.24
N VAL A 161 -25.53 12.97 -6.03
CA VAL A 161 -26.63 13.93 -5.80
C VAL A 161 -26.30 15.32 -6.35
N SER A 162 -25.03 15.72 -6.35
CA SER A 162 -24.61 17.03 -6.87
C SER A 162 -24.84 17.20 -8.37
N GLY A 163 -25.02 16.10 -9.11
CA GLY A 163 -25.20 16.14 -10.57
C GLY A 163 -23.94 16.55 -11.35
N SER A 164 -22.76 16.56 -10.70
CA SER A 164 -21.49 16.95 -11.34
C SER A 164 -20.88 15.88 -12.26
N MET A 165 -21.39 14.64 -12.21
CA MET A 165 -20.88 13.54 -13.02
C MET A 165 -21.39 13.62 -14.45
N ASP A 166 -20.48 13.65 -15.43
CA ASP A 166 -20.78 13.37 -16.83
C ASP A 166 -20.13 12.05 -17.29
N PRO A 167 -20.90 10.94 -17.37
CA PRO A 167 -20.40 9.66 -17.86
C PRO A 167 -19.90 9.68 -19.31
N GLN A 168 -20.19 10.72 -20.10
CA GLN A 168 -19.64 10.87 -21.45
C GLN A 168 -18.13 11.10 -21.43
N HIS A 169 -17.58 11.66 -20.34
CA HIS A 169 -16.14 11.79 -20.18
C HIS A 169 -15.41 10.44 -20.11
N LEU A 170 -16.11 9.33 -19.81
CA LEU A 170 -15.58 7.96 -19.88
C LEU A 170 -15.64 7.35 -21.29
N LYS A 171 -16.22 8.06 -22.27
CA LYS A 171 -16.35 7.62 -23.65
C LYS A 171 -15.50 8.45 -24.62
N PRO A 172 -15.14 7.89 -25.79
CA PRO A 172 -15.16 6.46 -26.10
C PRO A 172 -14.15 5.67 -25.25
N VAL A 173 -14.53 4.45 -24.87
CA VAL A 173 -13.69 3.50 -24.11
C VAL A 173 -12.69 2.86 -25.09
N LEU A 174 -11.41 2.76 -24.69
CA LEU A 174 -10.31 2.25 -25.52
C LEU A 174 -10.13 3.00 -26.83
N ALA A 175 -10.30 4.33 -26.81
CA ALA A 175 -10.13 5.20 -27.97
C ALA A 175 -8.72 5.09 -28.58
N ASP A 176 -7.71 5.03 -27.70
CA ASP A 176 -6.29 4.91 -28.05
C ASP A 176 -5.83 3.43 -28.12
N GLY A 177 -6.79 2.50 -28.14
CA GLY A 177 -6.56 1.06 -28.12
C GLY A 177 -6.17 0.51 -26.74
N ILE A 178 -5.85 -0.78 -26.70
CA ILE A 178 -5.54 -1.48 -25.44
C ILE A 178 -4.08 -1.26 -24.96
N TYR A 179 -3.21 -0.77 -25.84
CA TYR A 179 -1.79 -0.63 -25.53
C TYR A 179 -1.51 0.31 -24.35
N PRO A 180 -2.06 1.55 -24.30
CA PRO A 180 -1.84 2.45 -23.16
C PRO A 180 -2.31 1.85 -21.83
N VAL A 181 -3.40 1.09 -21.86
CA VAL A 181 -3.94 0.37 -20.69
C VAL A 181 -2.95 -0.68 -20.19
N ILE A 182 -2.52 -1.59 -21.06
CA ILE A 182 -1.57 -2.66 -20.70
C ILE A 182 -0.22 -2.07 -20.30
N HIS A 183 0.24 -1.04 -21.00
CA HIS A 183 1.47 -0.33 -20.66
C HIS A 183 1.38 0.26 -19.24
N SER A 184 0.27 0.91 -18.91
CA SER A 184 0.01 1.46 -17.58
C SER A 184 -0.05 0.37 -16.50
N VAL A 185 -0.57 -0.83 -16.81
CA VAL A 185 -0.55 -1.96 -15.88
C VAL A 185 0.88 -2.33 -15.47
N PHE A 186 1.76 -2.57 -16.45
CA PHE A 186 3.11 -3.06 -16.19
C PHE A 186 4.12 -1.98 -15.80
N THR A 187 3.73 -0.70 -15.85
CA THR A 187 4.57 0.44 -15.45
C THR A 187 4.05 1.17 -14.22
N GLN A 188 2.77 1.01 -13.84
CA GLN A 188 2.16 1.75 -12.72
C GLN A 188 1.27 0.87 -11.85
N THR A 189 0.09 0.47 -12.34
CA THR A 189 -1.00 -0.01 -11.46
C THR A 189 -0.70 -1.36 -10.82
N MET A 190 0.06 -2.24 -11.48
CA MET A 190 0.52 -3.50 -10.89
C MET A 190 1.34 -3.28 -9.61
N TYR A 191 2.11 -2.19 -9.54
CA TYR A 191 2.98 -1.91 -8.41
C TYR A 191 2.26 -1.09 -7.33
N ILE A 192 1.61 0.01 -7.74
CA ILE A 192 0.91 0.92 -6.83
C ILE A 192 -0.59 0.90 -7.16
N PRO A 193 -1.46 0.41 -6.25
CA PRO A 193 -1.15 -0.11 -4.91
C PRO A 193 -0.82 -1.61 -4.85
N PHE A 194 -1.11 -2.39 -5.89
CA PHE A 194 -1.36 -3.81 -5.65
C PHE A 194 -0.12 -4.68 -5.40
N GLY A 195 1.07 -4.24 -5.81
CA GLY A 195 2.33 -4.94 -5.52
C GLY A 195 2.90 -4.61 -4.14
N GLU A 196 2.41 -3.54 -3.50
CA GLU A 196 2.79 -3.14 -2.15
C GLU A 196 2.37 -4.17 -1.09
N VAL A 197 1.43 -5.06 -1.42
CA VAL A 197 1.01 -6.17 -0.56
C VAL A 197 2.15 -7.10 -0.15
N VAL A 198 3.33 -7.00 -0.78
CA VAL A 198 4.59 -7.64 -0.35
C VAL A 198 4.92 -7.34 1.12
N LEU A 199 4.54 -6.17 1.65
CA LEU A 199 4.79 -5.81 3.04
C LEU A 199 4.13 -6.78 4.03
N PHE A 200 2.99 -7.38 3.66
CA PHE A 200 2.23 -8.26 4.55
C PHE A 200 2.95 -9.59 4.83
N VAL A 201 3.99 -9.91 4.06
CA VAL A 201 4.91 -11.01 4.38
C VAL A 201 5.56 -10.83 5.76
N MET A 202 5.79 -9.59 6.19
CA MET A 202 6.30 -9.26 7.53
C MET A 202 5.24 -9.39 8.63
N ILE A 203 3.95 -9.49 8.27
CA ILE A 203 2.81 -9.51 9.19
C ILE A 203 2.21 -10.91 9.32
N PHE A 204 2.28 -11.74 8.27
CA PHE A 204 1.70 -13.09 8.27
C PHE A 204 2.11 -13.96 9.48
N PRO A 205 3.36 -13.94 9.98
CA PRO A 205 3.74 -14.72 11.16
C PRO A 205 2.95 -14.37 12.44
N ASN A 206 2.34 -13.17 12.50
CA ASN A 206 1.56 -12.67 13.65
C ASN A 206 0.06 -13.05 13.59
N LEU A 207 -0.38 -13.84 12.61
CA LEU A 207 -1.80 -14.18 12.45
C LEU A 207 -2.23 -15.38 13.31
N ASN A 208 -3.42 -15.26 13.90
CA ASN A 208 -4.05 -16.33 14.68
C ASN A 208 -4.57 -17.48 13.81
N ASP A 209 -5.15 -17.13 12.67
CA ASP A 209 -5.71 -18.06 11.71
C ASP A 209 -4.96 -17.94 10.38
N ARG A 210 -4.20 -18.99 10.07
CA ARG A 210 -3.40 -19.07 8.85
C ARG A 210 -4.15 -19.70 7.67
N LYS A 211 -5.27 -20.38 7.92
CA LYS A 211 -6.01 -21.11 6.87
C LYS A 211 -6.71 -20.14 5.92
N ASN A 212 -7.25 -19.06 6.46
CA ASN A 212 -8.08 -18.12 5.71
C ASN A 212 -7.31 -16.93 5.08
N VAL A 213 -5.99 -16.85 5.27
CA VAL A 213 -5.13 -15.75 4.78
C VAL A 213 -5.29 -15.51 3.29
N LYS A 214 -5.25 -16.58 2.49
CA LYS A 214 -5.41 -16.48 1.04
C LYS A 214 -6.77 -15.90 0.67
N LYS A 215 -7.85 -16.50 1.19
CA LYS A 215 -9.22 -16.11 0.86
C LYS A 215 -9.47 -14.65 1.25
N VAL A 216 -9.10 -14.27 2.47
CA VAL A 216 -9.36 -12.93 2.98
C VAL A 216 -8.50 -11.88 2.29
N GLY A 217 -7.23 -12.17 2.01
CA GLY A 217 -6.40 -11.25 1.25
C GLY A 217 -6.88 -11.04 -0.18
N LEU A 218 -7.32 -12.10 -0.88
CA LEU A 218 -7.89 -11.96 -2.23
C LEU A 218 -9.16 -11.10 -2.24
N ILE A 219 -10.05 -11.31 -1.26
CA ILE A 219 -11.28 -10.50 -1.12
C ILE A 219 -10.92 -9.05 -0.80
N ALA A 220 -9.96 -8.81 0.11
CA ALA A 220 -9.50 -7.47 0.47
C ALA A 220 -8.99 -6.71 -0.77
N ILE A 221 -8.03 -7.29 -1.50
CA ILE A 221 -7.39 -6.70 -2.69
C ILE A 221 -8.42 -6.46 -3.80
N THR A 222 -9.35 -7.40 -4.01
CA THR A 222 -10.41 -7.23 -5.02
C THR A 222 -11.33 -6.07 -4.64
N LEU A 223 -11.72 -5.97 -3.36
CA LEU A 223 -12.61 -4.90 -2.90
C LEU A 223 -11.94 -3.52 -2.98
N SER A 224 -10.70 -3.39 -2.52
CA SER A 224 -9.92 -2.15 -2.68
C SER A 224 -9.70 -1.81 -4.15
N GLY A 225 -9.37 -2.79 -5.00
CA GLY A 225 -9.21 -2.57 -6.43
C GLY A 225 -10.48 -2.05 -7.12
N LEU A 226 -11.65 -2.58 -6.75
CA LEU A 226 -12.94 -2.06 -7.21
C LEU A 226 -13.21 -0.63 -6.73
N ILE A 227 -12.91 -0.33 -5.45
CA ILE A 227 -13.08 1.01 -4.88
C ILE A 227 -12.16 2.03 -5.57
N VAL A 228 -10.89 1.68 -5.81
CA VAL A 228 -9.93 2.55 -6.49
C VAL A 228 -10.36 2.76 -7.94
N ALA A 229 -10.73 1.69 -8.67
CA ALA A 229 -11.19 1.81 -10.06
C ALA A 229 -12.45 2.69 -10.17
N LEU A 230 -13.41 2.51 -9.26
CA LEU A 230 -14.61 3.35 -9.17
C LEU A 230 -14.25 4.81 -8.90
N THR A 231 -13.34 5.06 -7.96
CA THR A 231 -12.88 6.42 -7.62
C THR A 231 -12.22 7.10 -8.84
N VAL A 232 -11.36 6.38 -9.56
CA VAL A 232 -10.72 6.89 -10.79
C VAL A 232 -11.78 7.20 -11.86
N ALA A 233 -12.75 6.32 -12.05
CA ALA A 233 -13.84 6.54 -13.01
C ALA A 233 -14.70 7.75 -12.63
N ILE A 234 -14.97 7.96 -11.34
CA ILE A 234 -15.70 9.13 -10.84
C ILE A 234 -14.89 10.41 -11.08
N ASN A 235 -13.59 10.41 -10.76
CA ASN A 235 -12.73 11.57 -10.99
C ASN A 235 -12.73 11.97 -12.47
N ILE A 236 -12.59 11.01 -13.40
CA ILE A 236 -12.63 11.28 -14.84
C ILE A 236 -14.03 11.75 -15.28
N SER A 237 -15.09 11.18 -14.70
CA SER A 237 -16.47 11.57 -15.03
C SER A 237 -16.80 13.00 -14.61
N VAL A 238 -16.28 13.46 -13.47
CA VAL A 238 -16.54 14.81 -12.95
C VAL A 238 -15.58 15.83 -13.54
N LEU A 239 -14.29 15.51 -13.58
CA LEU A 239 -13.26 16.46 -13.98
C LEU A 239 -12.93 16.44 -15.45
N ASP A 240 -13.28 15.39 -16.21
CA ASP A 240 -12.66 15.06 -17.51
C ASP A 240 -11.22 14.50 -17.38
N VAL A 241 -10.70 13.95 -18.49
CA VAL A 241 -9.38 13.31 -18.53
C VAL A 241 -8.23 14.31 -18.37
N ASP A 242 -8.34 15.50 -18.95
CA ASP A 242 -7.25 16.47 -18.98
C ASP A 242 -7.07 17.10 -17.59
N LEU A 243 -8.16 17.47 -16.91
CA LEU A 243 -8.11 18.00 -15.55
C LEU A 243 -7.74 16.91 -14.54
N THR A 244 -8.19 15.67 -14.73
CA THR A 244 -7.78 14.54 -13.86
C THR A 244 -6.27 14.34 -13.91
N LEU A 245 -5.66 14.36 -15.10
CA LEU A 245 -4.22 14.16 -15.28
C LEU A 245 -3.36 15.34 -14.81
N ARG A 246 -3.92 16.56 -14.80
CA ARG A 246 -3.24 17.77 -14.32
C ARG A 246 -3.42 18.01 -12.82
N SER A 247 -4.44 17.43 -12.22
CA SER A 247 -4.71 17.56 -10.78
C SER A 247 -3.71 16.75 -9.97
N GLN A 248 -3.06 17.39 -9.01
CA GLN A 248 -2.15 16.70 -8.07
C GLN A 248 -2.90 15.70 -7.19
N PHE A 249 -4.11 16.06 -6.77
CA PHE A 249 -4.95 15.27 -5.87
C PHE A 249 -6.39 15.18 -6.42
N PRO A 250 -6.62 14.38 -7.48
CA PRO A 250 -7.87 14.43 -8.25
C PRO A 250 -9.12 14.16 -7.43
N LEU A 251 -9.06 13.27 -6.43
CA LEU A 251 -10.20 13.02 -5.55
C LEU A 251 -10.64 14.28 -4.79
N LEU A 252 -9.70 15.05 -4.25
CA LEU A 252 -10.02 16.29 -3.55
C LEU A 252 -10.54 17.36 -4.52
N SER A 253 -9.96 17.47 -5.72
CA SER A 253 -10.49 18.33 -6.78
C SER A 253 -11.94 17.96 -7.14
N THR A 254 -12.25 16.68 -7.28
CA THR A 254 -13.62 16.18 -7.52
C THR A 254 -14.56 16.60 -6.39
N ILE A 255 -14.15 16.44 -5.13
CA ILE A 255 -14.97 16.81 -3.98
C ILE A 255 -15.26 18.32 -3.94
N GLN A 256 -14.30 19.16 -4.32
CA GLN A 256 -14.49 20.61 -4.37
C GLN A 256 -15.48 21.06 -5.46
N THR A 257 -15.84 20.19 -6.42
CA THR A 257 -16.90 20.48 -7.40
C THR A 257 -18.30 20.34 -6.82
N ILE A 258 -18.46 19.66 -5.68
CA ILE A 258 -19.75 19.41 -5.04
C ILE A 258 -20.30 20.72 -4.49
N LYS A 259 -21.39 21.21 -5.09
CA LYS A 259 -22.14 22.37 -4.62
C LYS A 259 -23.50 21.91 -4.10
N VAL A 260 -23.62 21.72 -2.79
CA VAL A 260 -24.88 21.33 -2.12
C VAL A 260 -25.31 22.49 -1.22
N GLU A 261 -25.98 23.48 -1.82
CA GLU A 261 -26.46 24.72 -1.18
C GLU A 261 -25.38 25.48 -0.37
N GLU A 262 -25.70 26.64 0.21
CA GLU A 262 -24.74 27.52 0.91
C GLU A 262 -24.17 26.92 2.23
N PHE A 263 -24.62 25.73 2.65
CA PHE A 263 -24.28 25.16 3.97
C PHE A 263 -23.05 24.23 3.97
N LEU A 264 -22.61 23.72 2.81
CA LEU A 264 -21.56 22.68 2.72
C LEU A 264 -20.30 23.11 1.93
N ASP A 265 -19.83 24.34 2.12
CA ASP A 265 -18.71 24.91 1.34
C ASP A 265 -17.33 24.26 1.58
N ARG A 266 -17.13 23.51 2.68
CA ARG A 266 -15.82 22.93 3.08
C ARG A 266 -15.89 21.43 3.38
N LEU A 267 -16.51 20.67 2.48
CA LEU A 267 -16.60 19.21 2.58
C LEU A 267 -15.23 18.53 2.46
N ASP A 268 -14.31 19.13 1.71
CA ASP A 268 -12.94 18.64 1.49
C ASP A 268 -12.19 18.32 2.78
N VAL A 269 -12.43 19.04 3.87
CA VAL A 269 -11.84 18.78 5.20
C VAL A 269 -12.15 17.37 5.70
N PHE A 270 -13.39 16.89 5.55
CA PHE A 270 -13.77 15.54 6.00
C PHE A 270 -13.07 14.44 5.20
N PHE A 271 -12.90 14.67 3.90
CA PHE A 271 -12.19 13.71 3.03
C PHE A 271 -10.69 13.73 3.26
N MET A 272 -10.11 14.91 3.50
CA MET A 272 -8.72 15.01 3.94
C MET A 272 -8.48 14.22 5.23
N LEU A 273 -9.39 14.29 6.20
CA LEU A 273 -9.32 13.48 7.41
C LEU A 273 -9.32 11.97 7.09
N ALA A 274 -10.23 11.50 6.21
CA ALA A 274 -10.25 10.11 5.78
C ALA A 274 -8.94 9.68 5.08
N LEU A 275 -8.40 10.54 4.22
CA LEU A 275 -7.13 10.29 3.52
C LEU A 275 -5.96 10.23 4.51
N ILE A 276 -5.86 11.16 5.46
CA ILE A 276 -4.80 11.17 6.49
C ILE A 276 -4.84 9.90 7.33
N ILE A 277 -6.02 9.38 7.66
CA ILE A 277 -6.15 8.09 8.34
C ILE A 277 -5.51 6.99 7.49
N GLY A 278 -5.81 6.93 6.20
CA GLY A 278 -5.19 6.00 5.26
C GLY A 278 -3.67 6.13 5.19
N GLY A 279 -3.17 7.36 5.10
CA GLY A 279 -1.74 7.67 5.09
C GLY A 279 -1.04 7.27 6.38
N PHE A 280 -1.63 7.59 7.53
CA PHE A 280 -1.14 7.19 8.85
C PHE A 280 -0.95 5.68 8.93
N PHE A 281 -1.95 4.88 8.55
CA PHE A 281 -1.83 3.43 8.61
C PHE A 281 -0.82 2.88 7.62
N LYS A 282 -0.79 3.41 6.39
CA LYS A 282 0.18 2.98 5.37
C LYS A 282 1.62 3.25 5.82
N VAL A 283 1.93 4.47 6.27
CA VAL A 283 3.25 4.84 6.83
C VAL A 283 3.58 3.95 8.04
N SER A 284 2.62 3.74 8.93
CA SER A 284 2.83 2.92 10.14
C SER A 284 3.09 1.43 9.81
N LEU A 285 2.43 0.87 8.80
CA LEU A 285 2.66 -0.51 8.34
C LEU A 285 4.06 -0.67 7.75
N TYR A 286 4.52 0.29 6.93
CA TYR A 286 5.88 0.26 6.39
C TYR A 286 6.95 0.51 7.47
N LEU A 287 6.70 1.43 8.41
CA LEU A 287 7.57 1.63 9.56
C LEU A 287 7.64 0.34 10.41
N TYR A 288 6.50 -0.33 10.65
CA TYR A 288 6.48 -1.62 11.35
C TYR A 288 7.31 -2.67 10.61
N ALA A 289 7.14 -2.82 9.30
CA ALA A 289 7.93 -3.75 8.48
C ALA A 289 9.44 -3.45 8.55
N THR A 290 9.80 -2.16 8.52
CA THR A 290 11.19 -1.68 8.68
C THR A 290 11.76 -2.07 10.04
N VAL A 291 11.01 -1.80 11.11
CA VAL A 291 11.40 -2.09 12.51
C VAL A 291 11.55 -3.58 12.77
N VAL A 292 10.58 -4.40 12.34
CA VAL A 292 10.64 -5.86 12.49
C VAL A 292 11.76 -6.46 11.66
N GLY A 293 11.94 -5.98 10.42
CA GLY A 293 13.03 -6.40 9.55
C GLY A 293 14.39 -6.11 10.16
N ALA A 294 14.61 -4.87 10.63
CA ALA A 294 15.84 -4.46 11.28
C ALA A 294 16.10 -5.26 12.57
N SER A 295 15.07 -5.44 13.42
CA SER A 295 15.21 -6.24 14.63
C SER A 295 15.61 -7.68 14.33
N THR A 296 15.00 -8.30 13.32
CA THR A 296 15.29 -9.69 12.95
C THR A 296 16.70 -9.80 12.34
N LEU A 297 17.11 -8.83 11.52
CA LEU A 297 18.41 -8.82 10.86
C LEU A 297 19.57 -8.61 11.85
N PHE A 298 19.44 -7.64 12.76
CA PHE A 298 20.46 -7.27 13.74
C PHE A 298 20.33 -8.00 15.08
N LYS A 299 19.33 -8.89 15.22
CA LYS A 299 19.04 -9.65 16.44
C LYS A 299 18.80 -8.75 17.66
N GLU A 300 18.15 -7.61 17.43
CA GLU A 300 17.84 -6.63 18.48
C GLU A 300 16.78 -7.20 19.45
N LYS A 301 17.07 -7.13 20.75
CA LYS A 301 16.22 -7.71 21.80
C LYS A 301 14.99 -6.85 22.09
N ASN A 302 15.08 -5.55 21.83
CA ASN A 302 14.02 -4.57 22.08
C ASN A 302 13.52 -3.92 20.76
N PRO A 303 12.71 -4.62 19.96
CA PRO A 303 12.33 -4.16 18.62
C PRO A 303 11.57 -2.83 18.65
N SER A 304 10.78 -2.59 19.70
CA SER A 304 10.03 -1.34 19.87
C SER A 304 10.92 -0.11 20.01
N GLN A 305 12.17 -0.23 20.49
CA GLN A 305 13.06 0.92 20.60
C GLN A 305 13.60 1.37 19.23
N LEU A 306 13.69 0.46 18.26
CA LEU A 306 14.12 0.79 16.88
C LEU A 306 13.13 1.69 16.15
N ALA A 307 11.88 1.79 16.60
CA ALA A 307 10.89 2.68 15.98
C ALA A 307 11.34 4.15 16.00
N TYR A 308 12.10 4.59 17.00
CA TYR A 308 12.62 5.96 17.08
C TYR A 308 13.66 6.28 15.99
N PRO A 309 14.82 5.58 15.94
CA PRO A 309 15.82 5.88 14.92
C PRO A 309 15.30 5.60 13.50
N MET A 310 14.47 4.57 13.30
CA MET A 310 13.88 4.29 11.98
C MET A 310 12.87 5.36 11.58
N GLY A 311 12.01 5.82 12.51
CA GLY A 311 11.07 6.90 12.26
C GLY A 311 11.76 8.23 11.94
N LEU A 312 12.84 8.56 12.67
CA LEU A 312 13.65 9.74 12.37
C LEU A 312 14.32 9.63 10.99
N GLY A 313 14.86 8.46 10.64
CA GLY A 313 15.43 8.20 9.32
C GLY A 313 14.40 8.36 8.19
N ILE A 314 13.19 7.84 8.38
CA ILE A 314 12.08 7.97 7.41
C ILE A 314 11.63 9.43 7.29
N LEU A 315 11.56 10.18 8.41
CA LEU A 315 11.23 11.60 8.40
C LEU A 315 12.25 12.40 7.58
N ILE A 316 13.54 12.23 7.87
CA ILE A 316 14.62 12.90 7.13
C ILE A 316 14.55 12.51 5.64
N LEU A 317 14.42 11.22 5.36
CA LEU A 317 14.32 10.72 3.98
C LEU A 317 13.13 11.35 3.24
N SER A 318 11.96 11.51 3.88
CA SER A 318 10.78 12.11 3.25
C SER A 318 11.00 13.56 2.79
N ILE A 319 11.96 14.25 3.42
CA ILE A 319 12.29 15.64 3.10
C ILE A 319 13.35 15.69 2.00
N THR A 320 14.34 14.79 2.05
CA THR A 320 15.49 14.78 1.15
C THR A 320 15.29 13.98 -0.14
N ILE A 321 14.20 13.23 -0.26
CA ILE A 321 13.96 12.31 -1.38
C ILE A 321 13.82 13.02 -2.73
N ALA A 322 13.32 14.25 -2.72
CA ALA A 322 13.12 15.08 -3.90
C ALA A 322 13.15 16.56 -3.50
N SER A 323 13.55 17.43 -4.41
CA SER A 323 13.69 18.87 -4.18
C SER A 323 12.33 19.57 -4.11
N ASN A 324 11.34 19.04 -4.83
CA ASN A 324 9.97 19.56 -4.88
C ASN A 324 8.98 18.43 -5.18
N PHE A 325 7.68 18.72 -5.04
CA PHE A 325 6.64 17.71 -5.21
C PHE A 325 6.50 17.19 -6.66
N SER A 326 6.76 18.02 -7.67
CA SER A 326 6.70 17.59 -9.07
C SER A 326 7.80 16.58 -9.40
N GLU A 327 9.02 16.81 -8.93
CA GLU A 327 10.13 15.85 -9.02
C GLU A 327 9.77 14.55 -8.28
N HIS A 328 9.25 14.68 -7.05
CA HIS A 328 8.76 13.55 -6.27
C HIS A 328 7.75 12.71 -7.06
N LEU A 329 6.68 13.31 -7.60
CA LEU A 329 5.67 12.59 -8.40
C LEU A 329 6.27 11.93 -9.64
N ASN A 330 7.13 12.64 -10.37
CA ASN A 330 7.75 12.11 -11.59
C ASN A 330 8.62 10.87 -11.30
N GLU A 331 9.44 10.92 -10.25
CA GLU A 331 10.21 9.76 -9.80
C GLU A 331 9.30 8.60 -9.38
N GLY A 332 8.28 8.88 -8.56
CA GLY A 332 7.36 7.89 -8.02
C GLY A 332 6.51 7.17 -9.07
N LEU A 333 6.16 7.86 -10.14
CA LEU A 333 5.27 7.34 -11.19
C LEU A 333 6.02 6.76 -12.39
N LYS A 334 7.29 7.12 -12.61
CA LYS A 334 8.07 6.67 -13.79
C LYS A 334 9.32 5.87 -13.46
N VAL A 335 10.01 6.19 -12.36
CA VAL A 335 11.30 5.57 -12.01
C VAL A 335 11.11 4.47 -10.99
N VAL A 336 10.51 4.79 -9.84
CA VAL A 336 10.31 3.86 -8.72
C VAL A 336 9.63 2.54 -9.15
N PRO A 337 8.58 2.54 -10.01
CA PRO A 337 7.90 1.30 -10.40
C PRO A 337 8.81 0.29 -11.09
N LEU A 338 9.62 0.73 -12.05
CA LEU A 338 10.44 -0.16 -12.87
C LEU A 338 11.78 -0.50 -12.21
N TYR A 339 12.39 0.45 -11.51
CA TYR A 339 13.73 0.28 -10.96
C TYR A 339 13.75 -0.21 -9.51
N ILE A 340 12.68 0.04 -8.75
CA ILE A 340 12.58 -0.34 -7.34
C ILE A 340 11.47 -1.37 -7.14
N HIS A 341 10.23 -1.08 -7.52
CA HIS A 341 9.11 -2.00 -7.26
C HIS A 341 9.26 -3.31 -8.03
N LEU A 342 9.62 -3.31 -9.31
CA LEU A 342 9.78 -4.55 -10.08
C LEU A 342 10.76 -5.55 -9.45
N PRO A 343 12.01 -5.18 -9.06
CA PRO A 343 12.90 -6.08 -8.34
C PRO A 343 12.34 -6.63 -7.02
N PHE A 344 11.77 -5.76 -6.17
CA PHE A 344 11.37 -6.13 -4.81
C PHE A 344 9.97 -6.74 -4.70
N GLN A 345 9.04 -6.38 -5.59
CA GLN A 345 7.68 -6.90 -5.58
C GLN A 345 7.54 -8.11 -6.50
N VAL A 346 8.28 -8.19 -7.61
CA VAL A 346 8.07 -9.22 -8.64
C VAL A 346 9.25 -10.18 -8.73
N LEU A 347 10.42 -9.69 -9.16
CA LEU A 347 11.53 -10.56 -9.57
C LEU A 347 12.06 -11.39 -8.40
N PHE A 348 12.34 -10.74 -7.26
CA PHE A 348 12.89 -11.43 -6.10
C PHE A 348 11.89 -12.37 -5.42
N PRO A 349 10.62 -11.98 -5.16
CA PRO A 349 9.63 -12.92 -4.65
C PRO A 349 9.36 -14.10 -5.60
N LEU A 350 9.37 -13.88 -6.93
CA LEU A 350 9.21 -14.97 -7.89
C LEU A 350 10.36 -15.97 -7.80
N PHE A 351 11.60 -15.47 -7.73
CA PHE A 351 12.78 -16.28 -7.49
C PHE A 351 12.68 -17.08 -6.18
N LEU A 352 12.30 -16.43 -5.07
CA LEU A 352 12.10 -17.10 -3.79
C LEU A 352 11.00 -18.18 -3.85
N PHE A 353 9.90 -17.92 -4.54
CA PHE A 353 8.82 -18.89 -4.69
C PHE A 353 9.28 -20.15 -5.43
N ILE A 354 10.01 -20.00 -6.53
CA ILE A 354 10.57 -21.14 -7.28
C ILE A 354 11.47 -21.98 -6.38
N LEU A 355 12.35 -21.33 -5.60
CA LEU A 355 13.21 -22.02 -4.63
C LEU A 355 12.41 -22.69 -3.50
N ALA A 356 11.38 -22.03 -2.98
CA ALA A 356 10.51 -22.55 -1.94
C ALA A 356 9.83 -23.87 -2.37
N VAL A 357 9.23 -23.87 -3.56
CA VAL A 357 8.57 -25.05 -4.14
C VAL A 357 9.59 -26.16 -4.40
N TRP A 358 10.75 -25.84 -4.97
CA TRP A 358 11.81 -26.81 -5.22
C TRP A 358 12.29 -27.50 -3.94
N LYS A 359 12.57 -26.71 -2.89
CA LYS A 359 12.99 -27.25 -1.59
C LYS A 359 11.91 -28.08 -0.91
N LYS A 360 10.65 -27.64 -0.96
CA LYS A 360 9.52 -28.41 -0.41
C LYS A 360 9.45 -29.80 -1.05
N LYS A 361 9.52 -29.89 -2.38
CA LYS A 361 9.54 -31.17 -3.11
C LYS A 361 10.73 -32.05 -2.72
N ARG A 362 11.93 -31.48 -2.51
CA ARG A 362 13.10 -32.26 -2.05
C ARG A 362 12.91 -32.81 -0.63
N ARG A 363 12.36 -32.02 0.28
CA ARG A 363 12.04 -32.46 1.66
C ARG A 363 10.99 -33.58 1.67
N GLU A 364 9.97 -33.50 0.81
CA GLU A 364 8.96 -34.55 0.66
C GLU A 364 9.56 -35.84 0.09
N LYS A 365 10.41 -35.76 -0.94
CA LYS A 365 11.13 -36.92 -1.49
C LYS A 365 12.08 -37.58 -0.48
N ALA A 366 12.77 -36.77 0.33
CA ALA A 366 13.68 -37.28 1.36
C ALA A 366 12.96 -37.97 2.54
N LYS A 367 11.67 -37.67 2.78
CA LYS A 367 10.88 -38.32 3.83
C LYS A 367 10.35 -39.72 3.44
N GLY A 368 10.49 -40.14 2.18
CA GLY A 368 10.05 -41.45 1.68
C GLY A 368 8.54 -41.69 1.79
N PRO A 369 7.97 -42.74 1.14
CA PRO A 369 6.54 -43.04 1.19
C PRO A 369 6.03 -43.59 2.55
N GLY A 370 6.86 -43.63 3.59
CA GLY A 370 6.67 -44.54 4.73
C GLY A 370 6.23 -43.93 6.07
N THR A 371 5.95 -42.63 6.18
CA THR A 371 5.58 -42.03 7.48
C THR A 371 4.29 -41.20 7.37
N LYS A 372 3.19 -41.88 7.03
CA LYS A 372 1.87 -41.47 7.54
C LYS A 372 1.77 -42.03 8.96
N GLN A 373 2.22 -41.28 9.96
CA GLN A 373 1.91 -41.58 11.36
C GLN A 373 0.69 -40.75 11.78
N GLN A 374 -0.36 -41.52 12.07
CA GLN A 374 -1.40 -41.40 13.11
C GLN A 374 -1.59 -40.07 13.83
#